data_AF-A0A961VLV3-F1
#
_entry.id   AF-A0A961VLV3-F1
#
_cell.length_a   1.000
_cell.length_b   1.000
_cell.length_c   1.000
_cell.angle_alpha   90.00
_cell.angle_beta   90.00
_cell.angle_gamma   90.00
#
_symmetry.space_group_name_H-M   'P 1'
#
loop_
_entity.id
_entity.type
_entity.pdbx_description
1 polymer ?
#
loop_
_entity_poly.entity_id
_entity_poly.type
_entity_poly.pdbx_seq_one_letter_code
_entity_poly.pdbx_strand_id
1 'polypeptide(L)'
;MDTPVETTVWQSPPAENQLGLPKRNVWQAMWRGFRCRCPQCGEGKLFNGYLTSVPACSICGEDLSHHRADDAPPYFTIVVVGHVVVPLMVAVFLATELSVTTHLLIWMPLTLVMTLALLRPIKGALIALQWALYMHGFDTRSDPDAMPEGYLRIDPA
;
A
#
# COMPACT_ATOMS: atom_id res chain seq x y z
N MET A 1 6.77 -42.40 -31.61
CA MET A 1 7.82 -41.39 -31.84
C MET A 1 7.37 -40.16 -31.09
N ASP A 2 7.65 -40.13 -29.80
CA ASP A 2 7.28 -39.01 -28.91
C ASP A 2 8.38 -37.95 -29.04
N THR A 3 8.11 -36.87 -29.76
CA THR A 3 9.00 -35.70 -29.74
C THR A 3 8.81 -34.96 -28.42
N PRO A 4 9.87 -34.68 -27.66
CA PRO A 4 9.76 -33.91 -26.43
C PRO A 4 9.35 -32.47 -26.77
N VAL A 5 8.22 -32.02 -26.21
CA VAL A 5 7.76 -30.63 -26.31
C VAL A 5 8.65 -29.78 -25.41
N GLU A 6 9.50 -28.95 -26.01
CA GLU A 6 10.33 -27.98 -25.27
C GLU A 6 9.43 -26.82 -24.80
N THR A 7 9.01 -26.87 -23.53
CA THR A 7 8.23 -25.81 -22.89
C THR A 7 9.17 -24.68 -22.51
N THR A 8 9.41 -23.76 -23.44
CA THR A 8 10.10 -22.51 -23.13
C THR A 8 9.16 -21.62 -22.32
N VAL A 9 9.31 -21.65 -20.99
CA VAL A 9 8.63 -20.72 -20.09
C VAL A 9 9.16 -19.32 -20.39
N TRP A 10 8.31 -18.44 -20.91
CA TRP A 10 8.65 -17.03 -21.13
C TRP A 10 9.10 -16.40 -19.81
N GLN A 11 10.36 -15.99 -19.73
CA GLN A 11 10.91 -15.26 -18.59
C GLN A 11 10.94 -13.78 -18.92
N SER A 12 10.30 -12.96 -18.09
CA SER A 12 10.35 -11.50 -18.22
C SER A 12 11.80 -11.01 -18.04
N PRO A 13 12.25 -10.00 -18.81
CA PRO A 13 13.53 -9.34 -18.57
C PRO A 13 13.62 -8.87 -17.11
N PRO A 14 14.81 -8.88 -16.48
CA PRO A 14 14.94 -8.55 -15.05
C PRO A 14 14.44 -7.14 -14.68
N ALA A 15 14.39 -6.21 -15.64
CA ALA A 15 13.88 -4.84 -15.49
C ALA A 15 12.34 -4.74 -15.46
N GLU A 16 11.65 -5.79 -15.88
CA GLU A 16 10.19 -5.84 -16.00
C GLU A 16 9.59 -6.78 -14.96
N ASN A 17 8.35 -6.53 -14.58
CA ASN A 17 7.56 -7.45 -13.77
C ASN A 17 6.92 -8.54 -14.66
N GLN A 18 6.18 -9.46 -14.05
CA GLN A 18 5.46 -10.53 -14.76
C GLN A 18 4.40 -9.99 -15.74
N LEU A 19 3.98 -8.73 -15.59
CA LEU A 19 3.05 -8.04 -16.48
C LEU A 19 3.76 -7.35 -17.66
N GLY A 20 5.10 -7.44 -17.76
CA GLY A 20 5.90 -6.71 -18.75
C GLY A 20 5.93 -5.19 -18.53
N LEU A 21 5.71 -4.73 -17.30
CA LEU A 21 5.76 -3.32 -16.89
C LEU A 21 7.08 -3.02 -16.17
N PRO A 22 7.61 -1.79 -16.27
CA PRO A 22 8.85 -1.44 -15.59
C PRO A 22 8.69 -1.56 -14.07
N LYS A 23 9.64 -2.24 -13.41
CA LYS A 23 9.62 -2.41 -11.95
C LYS A 23 9.76 -1.04 -11.26
N ARG A 24 8.78 -0.71 -10.41
CA ARG A 24 8.80 0.47 -9.54
C ARG A 24 9.43 0.10 -8.19
N ASN A 25 10.22 1.01 -7.61
CA ASN A 25 10.81 0.81 -6.29
C ASN A 25 9.76 0.86 -5.19
N VAL A 26 9.26 -0.30 -4.76
CA VAL A 26 8.18 -0.45 -3.76
C VAL A 26 8.50 0.28 -2.47
N TRP A 27 9.71 0.09 -1.94
CA TRP A 27 10.14 0.72 -0.69
C TRP A 27 10.10 2.25 -0.74
N GLN A 28 10.64 2.82 -1.83
CA GLN A 28 10.66 4.26 -2.05
C GLN A 28 9.24 4.82 -2.19
N ALA A 29 8.38 4.12 -2.93
CA ALA A 29 6.97 4.49 -3.10
C ALA A 29 6.26 4.49 -1.74
N MET A 30 6.34 3.39 -0.98
CA MET A 30 5.75 3.28 0.35
C MET A 30 6.22 4.38 1.29
N TRP A 31 7.50 4.71 1.28
CA TRP A 31 8.05 5.79 2.11
C TRP A 31 7.51 7.18 1.72
N ARG A 32 7.40 7.46 0.42
CA ARG A 32 6.76 8.70 -0.08
C ARG A 32 5.28 8.75 0.33
N GLY A 33 4.56 7.64 0.19
CA GLY A 33 3.18 7.49 0.62
C GLY A 33 3.00 7.68 2.12
N PHE A 34 3.88 7.11 2.94
CA PHE A 34 3.90 7.28 4.40
C PHE A 34 4.06 8.76 4.78
N ARG A 35 4.88 9.51 4.04
CA ARG A 35 5.02 10.97 4.19
C ARG A 35 3.87 11.78 3.59
N CYS A 36 2.78 11.11 3.18
CA CYS A 36 1.61 11.71 2.53
C CYS A 36 1.93 12.45 1.22
N ARG A 37 2.93 11.95 0.48
CA ARG A 37 3.37 12.50 -0.80
C ARG A 37 3.08 11.54 -1.96
N CYS A 38 3.03 12.10 -3.16
CA CYS A 38 2.86 11.33 -4.40
C CYS A 38 3.97 10.27 -4.52
N PRO A 39 3.63 9.00 -4.81
CA PRO A 39 4.62 7.93 -4.93
C PRO A 39 5.53 8.10 -6.16
N GLN A 40 5.03 8.71 -7.24
CA GLN A 40 5.77 8.95 -8.48
C GLN A 40 6.80 10.08 -8.35
N CYS A 41 6.37 11.30 -7.99
CA CYS A 41 7.27 12.45 -7.92
C CYS A 41 7.83 12.74 -6.52
N GLY A 42 7.16 12.31 -5.44
CA GLY A 42 7.58 12.60 -4.06
C GLY A 42 7.26 14.00 -3.53
N GLU A 43 6.75 14.91 -4.37
CA GLU A 43 6.51 16.31 -4.00
C GLU A 43 5.03 16.64 -3.81
N GLY A 44 4.17 16.16 -4.71
CA GLY A 44 2.73 16.42 -4.65
C GLY A 44 2.07 15.86 -3.39
N LYS A 45 1.00 16.50 -2.92
CA LYS A 45 0.21 16.01 -1.78
C LYS A 45 -0.66 14.84 -2.23
N LEU A 46 -0.71 13.79 -1.41
CA LEU A 46 -1.55 12.61 -1.67
C LEU A 46 -3.00 12.79 -1.19
N PHE A 47 -3.23 13.70 -0.24
CA PHE A 47 -4.52 13.91 0.41
C PHE A 47 -4.93 15.39 0.39
N ASN A 48 -6.21 15.65 0.10
CA ASN A 48 -6.84 16.98 0.21
C ASN A 48 -7.61 17.15 1.54
N GLY A 49 -7.94 16.06 2.20
CA GLY A 49 -8.55 16.06 3.54
C GLY A 49 -7.68 15.33 4.55
N TYR A 50 -8.33 14.84 5.61
CA TYR A 50 -7.67 13.96 6.57
C TYR A 50 -7.36 12.58 5.97
N LEU A 51 -8.38 11.93 5.37
CA LEU A 51 -8.25 10.63 4.71
C LEU A 51 -8.68 10.66 3.22
N THR A 52 -9.18 11.79 2.74
CA THR A 52 -9.62 11.97 1.35
C THR A 52 -8.42 12.16 0.45
N SER A 53 -8.18 11.23 -0.47
CA SER A 53 -7.11 11.32 -1.46
C SER A 53 -7.43 12.36 -2.54
N VAL A 54 -6.39 12.84 -3.23
CA VAL A 54 -6.57 13.63 -4.46
C VAL A 54 -6.83 12.70 -5.64
N PRO A 55 -7.65 13.10 -6.64
CA PRO A 55 -7.87 12.30 -7.85
C PRO A 55 -6.64 12.25 -8.74
N ALA A 56 -5.83 13.31 -8.77
CA ALA A 56 -4.57 13.35 -9.51
C ALA A 56 -3.52 14.19 -8.79
N CYS A 57 -2.24 13.90 -9.05
CA CYS A 57 -1.13 14.69 -8.53
C CYS A 57 -1.03 16.05 -9.22
N SER A 58 -0.96 17.14 -8.45
CA SER A 58 -0.82 18.51 -9.00
C SER A 58 0.54 18.82 -9.66
N ILE A 59 1.55 17.96 -9.45
CA ILE A 59 2.92 18.19 -9.95
C ILE A 59 3.22 17.32 -11.17
N CYS A 60 2.95 16.01 -11.09
CA CYS A 60 3.27 15.07 -12.17
C CYS A 60 2.05 14.56 -12.94
N GLY A 61 0.83 14.96 -12.56
CA GLY A 61 -0.40 14.55 -13.24
C GLY A 61 -0.82 13.09 -13.01
N GLU A 62 -0.13 12.33 -12.17
CA GLU A 62 -0.44 10.91 -11.92
C GLU A 62 -1.87 10.76 -11.36
N ASP A 63 -2.67 9.90 -12.00
CA ASP A 63 -4.02 9.56 -11.52
C ASP A 63 -3.93 8.69 -10.27
N LEU A 64 -4.54 9.13 -9.17
CA LEU A 64 -4.55 8.51 -7.85
C LEU A 64 -5.97 8.11 -7.41
N SER A 65 -6.96 8.27 -8.29
CA SER A 65 -8.37 7.96 -8.00
C SER A 65 -8.66 6.46 -7.92
N HIS A 66 -7.77 5.63 -8.46
CA HIS A 66 -7.97 4.20 -8.67
C HIS A 66 -7.83 3.34 -7.38
N HIS A 67 -7.27 3.92 -6.31
CA HIS A 67 -7.06 3.18 -5.06
C HIS A 67 -8.38 2.68 -4.44
N ARG A 68 -8.41 1.41 -4.04
CA ARG A 68 -9.50 0.80 -3.24
C ARG A 68 -8.93 0.26 -1.93
N ALA A 69 -8.47 1.18 -1.09
CA ALA A 69 -7.67 0.86 0.10
C ALA A 69 -8.39 1.24 1.40
N ASP A 70 -9.70 1.01 1.51
CA ASP A 70 -10.47 1.57 2.63
C ASP A 70 -10.47 0.69 3.90
N ASP A 71 -10.39 -0.64 3.76
CA ASP A 71 -10.41 -1.56 4.92
C ASP A 71 -9.02 -1.81 5.51
N ALA A 72 -7.97 -1.88 4.67
CA ALA A 72 -6.63 -2.21 5.11
C ALA A 72 -6.00 -1.19 6.11
N PRO A 73 -6.13 0.14 5.93
CA PRO A 73 -5.46 1.10 6.81
C PRO A 73 -5.88 0.98 8.28
N PRO A 74 -7.18 0.87 8.64
CA PRO A 74 -7.58 0.61 10.03
C PRO A 74 -6.96 -0.65 10.62
N TYR A 75 -6.92 -1.78 9.89
CA TYR A 75 -6.34 -3.04 10.38
C TYR A 75 -4.85 -2.92 10.69
N PHE A 76 -4.05 -2.36 9.77
CA PHE A 76 -2.63 -2.14 10.03
C PHE A 76 -2.41 -1.15 11.17
N THR A 77 -3.26 -0.12 11.27
CA THR A 77 -3.17 0.88 12.34
C THR A 77 -3.39 0.24 13.71
N ILE A 78 -4.47 -0.55 13.89
CA ILE A 78 -4.77 -1.16 15.18
C ILE A 78 -3.73 -2.20 15.59
N VAL A 79 -3.16 -2.95 14.63
CA VAL A 79 -2.07 -3.89 14.90
C VAL A 79 -0.86 -3.14 15.45
N VAL A 80 -0.40 -2.08 14.77
CA VAL A 80 0.75 -1.30 15.23
C VAL A 80 0.47 -0.64 16.59
N VAL A 81 -0.70 0.00 16.72
CA VAL A 81 -1.09 0.68 17.96
C VAL A 81 -1.17 -0.30 19.13
N GLY A 82 -1.80 -1.46 18.94
CA GLY A 82 -1.91 -2.49 19.97
C GLY A 82 -0.55 -3.01 20.43
N HIS A 83 0.37 -3.25 19.50
CA HIS A 83 1.74 -3.73 19.83
C HIS A 83 2.59 -2.68 20.55
N VAL A 84 2.21 -1.39 20.50
CA VAL A 84 2.89 -0.34 21.25
C VAL A 84 2.20 -0.10 22.60
N VAL A 85 0.89 0.11 22.58
CA VAL A 85 0.11 0.47 23.78
C VAL A 85 0.03 -0.68 24.77
N VAL A 86 -0.27 -1.91 24.32
CA VAL A 86 -0.53 -3.02 25.24
C VAL A 86 0.72 -3.39 26.04
N PRO A 87 1.91 -3.57 25.45
CA PRO A 87 3.11 -3.86 26.24
C PRO A 87 3.47 -2.72 27.18
N LEU A 88 3.32 -1.46 26.75
CA LEU A 88 3.61 -0.30 27.59
C LEU A 88 2.63 -0.21 28.77
N MET A 89 1.35 -0.48 28.53
CA MET A 89 0.32 -0.55 29.56
C MET A 89 0.61 -1.63 30.58
N VAL A 90 0.95 -2.84 30.14
CA VAL A 90 1.33 -3.95 31.02
C VAL A 90 2.58 -3.61 31.82
N ALA A 91 3.60 -3.02 31.19
CA ALA A 91 4.83 -2.63 31.88
C ALA A 91 4.56 -1.60 33.00
N VAL A 92 3.75 -0.57 32.73
CA VAL A 92 3.36 0.43 33.74
C VAL A 92 2.51 -0.19 34.85
N PHE A 93 1.57 -1.06 34.49
CA PHE A 93 0.71 -1.76 35.46
C PHE A 93 1.52 -2.63 36.42
N LEU A 94 2.57 -3.30 35.93
CA LEU A 94 3.45 -4.11 36.77
C LEU A 94 4.45 -3.29 37.59
N ALA A 95 4.84 -2.10 37.12
CA ALA A 95 5.84 -1.26 37.77
C ALA A 95 5.26 -0.27 38.79
N THR A 96 3.95 -0.02 38.76
CA THR A 96 3.31 1.06 39.54
C THR A 96 1.94 0.65 40.07
N GLU A 97 1.58 1.17 41.25
CA GLU A 97 0.23 1.01 41.80
C GLU A 97 -0.69 2.17 41.41
N LEU A 98 -0.73 2.48 40.11
CA LEU A 98 -1.60 3.52 39.60
C LEU A 98 -3.08 3.10 39.70
N SER A 99 -3.96 4.02 40.07
CA SER A 99 -5.41 3.77 40.09
C SER A 99 -5.93 3.40 38.69
N VAL A 100 -7.02 2.65 38.62
CA VAL A 100 -7.68 2.28 37.36
C VAL A 100 -8.11 3.53 36.58
N THR A 101 -8.58 4.57 37.28
CA THR A 101 -8.94 5.85 36.67
C THR A 101 -7.73 6.51 36.00
N THR A 102 -6.57 6.50 36.65
CA THR A 102 -5.33 7.06 36.08
C THR A 102 -4.91 6.30 34.82
N HIS A 103 -4.98 4.97 34.83
CA HIS A 103 -4.73 4.16 33.64
C HIS A 103 -5.66 4.56 32.49
N LEU A 104 -6.97 4.65 32.75
CA LEU A 104 -7.94 5.02 31.73
C LEU A 104 -7.67 6.42 31.15
N LEU A 105 -7.34 7.40 32.01
CA LEU A 105 -7.02 8.77 31.61
C LEU A 105 -5.72 8.89 30.79
N ILE A 106 -4.81 7.92 30.87
CA ILE A 106 -3.57 7.92 30.09
C ILE A 106 -3.75 7.13 28.79
N TRP A 107 -4.22 5.89 28.90
CA TRP A 107 -4.24 4.94 27.78
C TRP A 107 -5.30 5.27 26.74
N MET A 108 -6.49 5.76 27.16
CA MET A 108 -7.55 6.14 26.21
C MET A 108 -7.13 7.29 25.28
N PRO A 109 -6.69 8.46 25.78
CA PRO A 109 -6.27 9.54 24.90
C PRO A 109 -5.01 9.19 24.12
N LEU A 110 -4.04 8.48 24.71
CA LEU A 110 -2.84 8.04 24.01
C LEU A 110 -3.20 7.15 22.81
N THR A 111 -4.06 6.15 23.00
CA THR A 111 -4.51 5.24 21.95
C THR A 111 -5.26 6.00 20.86
N LEU A 112 -6.15 6.93 21.24
CA LEU A 112 -6.89 7.75 20.30
C LEU A 112 -5.95 8.61 19.43
N VAL A 113 -5.04 9.34 20.07
CA VAL A 113 -4.07 10.21 19.38
C VAL A 113 -3.19 9.41 18.45
N MET A 114 -2.66 8.27 18.91
CA MET A 114 -1.76 7.45 18.10
C MET A 114 -2.49 6.79 16.92
N THR A 115 -3.73 6.33 17.12
CA THR A 115 -4.56 5.77 16.05
C THR A 115 -4.81 6.82 14.98
N LEU A 116 -5.23 8.03 15.36
CA LEU A 116 -5.45 9.11 14.42
C LEU A 116 -4.14 9.48 13.69
N ALA A 117 -3.06 9.73 14.43
CA ALA A 117 -1.78 10.11 13.85
C ALA A 117 -1.25 9.08 12.82
N LEU A 118 -1.48 7.79 13.06
CA LEU A 118 -0.95 6.70 12.24
C LEU A 118 -1.87 6.28 11.09
N LEU A 119 -3.18 6.54 11.18
CA LEU A 119 -4.15 6.15 10.15
C LEU A 119 -3.84 6.80 8.79
N ARG A 120 -3.52 8.10 8.80
CA ARG A 120 -3.19 8.86 7.58
C ARG A 120 -1.90 8.38 6.88
N PRO A 121 -0.75 8.23 7.56
CA PRO A 121 0.48 7.75 6.91
C PRO A 121 0.37 6.30 6.46
N ILE A 122 -0.33 5.42 7.21
CA ILE A 122 -0.57 4.04 6.78
C ILE A 122 -1.42 4.02 5.50
N LYS A 123 -2.51 4.78 5.44
CA LYS A 123 -3.33 4.90 4.21
C LYS A 123 -2.46 5.32 3.03
N GLY A 124 -1.60 6.32 3.23
CA GLY A 124 -0.72 6.82 2.17
C GLY A 124 0.30 5.77 1.70
N ALA A 125 0.91 5.02 2.63
CA ALA A 125 1.83 3.94 2.30
C ALA A 125 1.16 2.81 1.50
N LEU A 126 -0.09 2.46 1.84
CA LEU A 126 -0.86 1.43 1.13
C LEU A 126 -1.26 1.87 -0.29
N ILE A 127 -1.66 3.12 -0.48
CA ILE A 127 -1.92 3.67 -1.83
C ILE A 127 -0.64 3.61 -2.67
N ALA A 128 0.50 4.00 -2.09
CA ALA A 128 1.78 3.94 -2.79
C ALA A 128 2.26 2.51 -3.08
N LEU A 129 1.93 1.54 -2.22
CA LEU A 129 2.18 0.12 -2.45
C LEU A 129 1.33 -0.39 -3.63
N GLN A 130 0.03 -0.04 -3.68
CA GLN A 130 -0.85 -0.38 -4.81
C GLN A 130 -0.31 0.20 -6.12
N TRP A 131 0.14 1.45 -6.08
CA TRP A 131 0.77 2.11 -7.23
C TRP A 131 2.07 1.39 -7.67
N ALA A 132 2.95 1.02 -6.74
CA ALA A 132 4.21 0.38 -7.08
C ALA A 132 4.03 -1.04 -7.65
N LEU A 133 2.96 -1.72 -7.25
CA LEU A 133 2.62 -3.08 -7.70
C LEU A 133 1.61 -3.11 -8.86
N TYR A 134 1.23 -1.95 -9.41
CA TYR A 134 0.24 -1.84 -10.49
C TYR A 134 -1.11 -2.52 -10.15
N MET A 135 -1.51 -2.50 -8.87
CA MET A 135 -2.78 -3.12 -8.43
C MET A 135 -3.95 -2.15 -8.58
N HIS A 136 -5.19 -2.66 -8.64
CA HIS A 136 -6.43 -1.86 -8.55
C HIS A 136 -6.56 -0.74 -9.60
N GLY A 137 -6.15 -0.98 -10.84
CA GLY A 137 -6.30 -0.01 -11.94
C GLY A 137 -5.15 0.99 -12.07
N PHE A 138 -4.07 0.82 -11.31
CA PHE A 138 -2.79 1.48 -11.58
C PHE A 138 -2.00 0.83 -12.73
N ASP A 139 -2.55 -0.21 -13.37
CA ASP A 139 -1.99 -0.85 -14.56
C ASP A 139 -2.38 -0.06 -15.81
N THR A 140 -1.38 0.43 -16.55
CA THR A 140 -1.56 1.14 -17.82
C THR A 140 -2.07 0.24 -18.96
N ARG A 141 -2.09 -1.08 -18.78
CA ARG A 141 -2.61 -2.07 -19.76
C ARG A 141 -3.99 -2.63 -19.41
N SER A 142 -4.55 -2.33 -18.23
CA SER A 142 -5.83 -2.91 -17.81
C SER A 142 -6.99 -2.20 -18.51
N ASP A 143 -7.17 -2.49 -19.80
CA ASP A 143 -8.48 -2.60 -20.39
C ASP A 143 -9.09 -3.92 -19.85
N PRO A 144 -10.23 -3.88 -19.13
CA PRO A 144 -10.87 -5.08 -18.60
C PRO A 144 -11.26 -6.11 -19.67
N ASP A 145 -11.28 -5.71 -20.95
CA ASP A 145 -11.57 -6.56 -22.11
C ASP A 145 -10.32 -6.91 -22.95
N ALA A 146 -9.13 -6.42 -22.59
CA ALA A 146 -7.90 -6.73 -23.33
C ALA A 146 -7.36 -8.11 -22.93
N MET A 147 -7.67 -9.12 -23.75
CA MET A 147 -6.81 -10.30 -23.85
C MET A 147 -5.44 -9.84 -24.36
N PRO A 148 -4.32 -10.15 -23.71
CA PRO A 148 -3.01 -9.80 -24.24
C PRO A 148 -2.85 -10.43 -25.64
N GLU A 149 -2.64 -9.58 -26.67
CA GLU A 149 -2.34 -10.02 -28.02
C GLU A 149 -1.07 -10.89 -28.00
N GLY A 150 -1.26 -12.21 -27.88
CA GLY A 150 -0.17 -13.18 -27.74
C GLY A 150 -0.49 -14.40 -26.88
N TYR A 151 -1.56 -14.39 -26.05
CA TYR A 151 -1.89 -15.58 -25.24
C TYR A 151 -2.50 -16.73 -26.07
N LEU A 152 -3.06 -16.43 -27.24
CA LEU A 152 -3.51 -17.41 -28.22
C LEU A 152 -2.71 -17.27 -29.52
N ARG A 153 -1.38 -17.44 -29.45
CA ARG A 153 -0.63 -17.85 -30.64
C ARG A 153 -0.67 -19.38 -30.70
N ILE A 154 -1.74 -19.90 -31.29
CA ILE A 154 -1.72 -21.28 -31.80
C ILE A 154 -1.02 -21.16 -33.14
N ASP A 155 0.27 -21.45 -33.19
CA ASP A 155 0.98 -21.55 -34.46
C ASP A 155 0.38 -22.74 -35.23
N PRO A 156 -0.25 -22.53 -36.41
CA PRO A 156 -0.69 -23.65 -37.23
C PRO A 156 0.53 -24.40 -37.76
N ALA A 157 0.47 -25.73 -37.68
CA ALA A 157 1.51 -26.67 -38.13
C ALA A 157 1.81 -26.58 -39.63
#